data_AF-A0A1F9AR86-F1
#
_entry.id   AF-A0A1F9AR86-F1
#
_cell.length_a   1.000
_cell.length_b   1.000
_cell.length_c   1.000
_cell.angle_alpha   90.00
_cell.angle_beta   90.00
_cell.angle_gamma   90.00
#
_symmetry.space_group_name_H-M   'P 1'
#
loop_
_entity.id
_entity.type
_entity.pdbx_description
1 polymer ?
#
loop_
_entity_poly.entity_id
_entity_poly.type
_entity_poly.pdbx_seq_one_letter_code
_entity_poly.pdbx_strand_id
1 'polypeptide(L)'
;MSSSHGSTHCETGLCTDEEVPFGIMGIDTFGQAIFGNMIALGRLFRLIDIGISHVELEKILPKSCIKDDMGAIQLGYDLSLYED
;
A
#
# COMPACT_ATOMS: atom_id res chain seq x y z
N MET A 1 -35.53 16.16 -14.88
CA MET A 1 -34.11 16.23 -15.24
C MET A 1 -33.43 15.03 -14.59
N SER A 2 -33.12 14.00 -15.37
CA SER A 2 -32.47 12.79 -14.87
C SER A 2 -30.97 12.98 -15.00
N SER A 3 -30.26 13.14 -13.88
CA SER A 3 -28.80 13.03 -13.87
C SER A 3 -28.44 11.56 -13.77
N SER A 4 -27.92 11.04 -14.88
CA SER A 4 -27.30 9.74 -15.04
C SER A 4 -26.19 9.54 -14.00
N HIS A 5 -26.41 8.61 -13.07
CA HIS A 5 -25.36 8.07 -12.22
C HIS A 5 -24.38 7.32 -13.14
N GLY A 6 -23.15 7.82 -13.25
CA GLY A 6 -22.08 7.10 -13.91
C GLY A 6 -21.80 5.83 -13.12
N SER A 7 -22.18 4.69 -13.67
CA SER A 7 -21.81 3.38 -13.15
C SER A 7 -20.29 3.23 -13.27
N THR A 8 -19.59 3.43 -12.17
CA THR A 8 -18.18 3.05 -12.00
C THR A 8 -18.09 1.54 -12.14
N HIS A 9 -17.84 1.06 -13.35
CA HIS A 9 -17.56 -0.34 -13.61
C HIS A 9 -16.25 -0.70 -12.89
N CYS A 10 -16.41 -1.44 -11.80
CA CYS A 10 -15.33 -1.92 -10.96
C CYS A 10 -14.75 -3.20 -11.57
N GLU A 11 -13.84 -3.07 -12.54
CA GLU A 11 -13.27 -4.22 -13.27
C GLU A 11 -12.40 -5.14 -12.39
N THR A 12 -12.05 -4.72 -11.17
CA THR A 12 -11.16 -5.45 -10.25
C THR A 12 -11.80 -5.84 -8.90
N GLY A 13 -13.05 -5.42 -8.62
CA GLY A 13 -13.69 -5.67 -7.33
C GLY A 13 -13.15 -4.87 -6.14
N LEU A 14 -12.24 -3.90 -6.36
CA LEU A 14 -11.64 -3.02 -5.34
C LEU A 14 -12.33 -1.63 -5.26
N CYS A 15 -13.66 -1.61 -5.21
CA CYS A 15 -14.38 -0.36 -4.97
C CYS A 15 -14.51 -0.14 -3.46
N THR A 16 -13.47 0.42 -2.85
CA THR A 16 -13.61 1.13 -1.58
C THR A 16 -13.65 2.61 -1.87
N ASP A 17 -14.69 3.31 -1.41
CA ASP A 17 -14.79 4.77 -1.51
C ASP A 17 -13.70 5.49 -0.68
N GLU A 18 -12.95 4.75 0.13
CA GLU A 18 -11.85 5.25 0.95
C GLU A 18 -10.49 5.02 0.27
N GLU A 19 -9.86 6.11 -0.15
CA GLU A 19 -8.44 6.11 -0.51
C GLU A 19 -7.59 5.90 0.74
N VAL A 20 -6.65 4.95 0.68
CA VAL A 20 -5.71 4.75 1.78
C VAL A 20 -4.68 5.88 1.77
N PRO A 21 -4.51 6.65 2.86
CA PRO A 21 -3.67 7.84 2.87
C PRO A 21 -2.19 7.49 3.09
N PHE A 22 -1.60 6.67 2.20
CA PHE A 22 -0.23 6.13 2.36
C PHE A 22 0.83 7.21 2.59
N GLY A 23 0.71 8.36 1.93
CA GLY A 23 1.65 9.48 2.11
C GLY A 23 1.64 10.02 3.54
N ILE A 24 0.45 10.15 4.16
CA ILE A 24 0.31 10.58 5.55
C ILE A 24 0.87 9.51 6.49
N MET A 25 0.56 8.24 6.23
CA MET A 25 1.12 7.13 7.01
C MET A 25 2.66 7.10 6.98
N GLY A 26 3.26 7.42 5.82
CA GLY A 26 4.71 7.54 5.65
C GLY A 26 5.30 8.68 6.50
N ILE A 27 4.63 9.83 6.56
CA ILE A 27 5.02 10.95 7.43
C ILE A 27 4.92 10.54 8.90
N ASP A 28 3.78 10.01 9.31
CA ASP A 28 3.48 9.72 10.72
C ASP A 28 4.38 8.63 11.30
N THR A 29 4.74 7.63 10.49
CA THR A 29 5.50 6.46 10.95
C THR A 29 7.01 6.59 10.69
N PHE A 30 7.40 7.18 9.56
CA PHE A 30 8.80 7.20 9.09
C PHE A 30 9.34 8.61 8.86
N GLY A 31 8.56 9.66 9.15
CA GLY A 31 8.96 11.06 9.08
C GLY A 31 9.03 11.64 7.66
N GLN A 32 8.74 10.86 6.61
CA GLN A 32 8.78 11.33 5.22
C GLN A 32 7.68 10.69 4.38
N ALA A 33 7.00 11.50 3.56
CA ALA A 33 5.93 11.05 2.67
C ALA A 33 6.38 9.98 1.66
N ILE A 34 7.69 9.94 1.31
CA ILE A 34 8.24 8.99 0.34
C ILE A 34 8.04 7.53 0.78
N PHE A 35 8.02 7.27 2.10
CA PHE A 35 7.77 5.92 2.63
C PHE A 35 6.34 5.44 2.37
N GLY A 36 5.40 6.35 2.05
CA GLY A 36 4.08 5.97 1.57
C GLY A 36 4.12 5.07 0.34
N ASN A 37 5.12 5.22 -0.54
CA ASN A 37 5.30 4.35 -1.69
C ASN A 37 5.64 2.91 -1.29
N MET A 38 6.45 2.77 -0.24
CA MET A 38 6.85 1.46 0.29
C MET A 38 5.69 0.77 1.02
N ILE A 39 4.87 1.55 1.74
CA ILE A 39 3.61 1.05 2.32
C ILE A 39 2.65 0.60 1.22
N ALA A 40 2.47 1.38 0.15
CA ALA A 40 1.64 0.99 -0.99
C ALA A 40 2.16 -0.29 -1.67
N LEU A 41 3.48 -0.43 -1.79
CA LEU A 41 4.12 -1.64 -2.33
C LEU A 41 3.84 -2.88 -1.47
N GLY A 42 3.98 -2.76 -0.15
CA GLY A 42 3.64 -3.84 0.79
C GLY A 42 2.17 -4.25 0.69
N ARG A 43 1.27 -3.25 0.60
CA ARG A 43 -0.17 -3.49 0.42
C ARG A 43 -0.46 -4.23 -0.88
N LEU A 44 0.20 -3.85 -1.97
CA LEU A 44 0.09 -4.54 -3.24
C LEU A 44 0.52 -6.00 -3.12
N PHE A 45 1.67 -6.29 -2.49
CA PHE A 45 2.15 -7.66 -2.26
C PHE A 45 1.12 -8.52 -1.53
N ARG A 46 0.48 -7.99 -0.50
CA ARG A 46 -0.59 -8.68 0.22
C ARG A 46 -1.79 -8.99 -0.67
N LEU A 47 -2.22 -8.03 -1.50
CA LEU A 47 -3.38 -8.18 -2.39
C LEU A 47 -3.16 -9.22 -3.50
N ILE A 48 -1.91 -9.40 -3.94
CA ILE A 48 -1.54 -10.38 -4.97
C ILE A 48 -0.97 -11.68 -4.41
N ASP A 49 -1.07 -11.89 -3.09
CA ASP A 49 -0.61 -13.08 -2.36
C ASP A 49 0.88 -13.41 -2.59
N ILE A 50 1.72 -12.37 -2.71
CA ILE A 50 3.18 -12.51 -2.77
C ILE A 50 3.75 -12.27 -1.38
N GLY A 51 4.23 -13.34 -0.74
CA GLY A 51 4.94 -13.21 0.53
C GLY A 51 6.21 -12.37 0.41
N ILE A 52 6.53 -11.59 1.43
CA ILE A 52 7.74 -10.75 1.48
C ILE A 52 9.01 -11.59 1.33
N SER A 53 9.02 -12.84 1.80
CA SER A 53 10.14 -13.78 1.62
C SER A 53 10.40 -14.19 0.17
N HIS A 54 9.40 -14.17 -0.70
CA HIS A 54 9.58 -14.40 -2.14
C HIS A 54 10.26 -13.22 -2.84
N VAL A 55 10.29 -12.05 -2.20
CA VAL A 55 10.90 -10.84 -2.73
C VAL A 55 12.20 -10.60 -1.98
N GLU A 56 13.35 -10.72 -2.65
CA GLU A 56 14.65 -10.38 -2.07
C GLU A 56 14.83 -8.85 -1.97
N LEU A 57 13.92 -8.18 -1.27
CA LEU A 57 13.80 -6.72 -1.17
C LEU A 57 15.10 -6.05 -0.75
N GLU A 58 15.80 -6.64 0.23
CA GLU A 58 17.07 -6.10 0.72
C GLU A 58 18.15 -5.97 -0.36
N LYS A 59 18.07 -6.78 -1.42
CA LYS A 59 19.03 -6.74 -2.53
C LYS A 59 18.71 -5.67 -3.57
N ILE A 60 17.45 -5.25 -3.66
CA ILE A 60 16.96 -4.30 -4.68
C ILE A 60 16.69 -2.91 -4.11
N LEU A 61 16.44 -2.80 -2.81
CA LEU A 61 16.14 -1.55 -2.14
C LEU A 61 17.39 -0.66 -1.99
N PRO A 62 17.22 0.66 -1.95
CA PRO A 62 18.31 1.59 -1.62
C PRO A 62 18.93 1.28 -0.26
N LYS A 63 20.25 1.09 -0.23
CA LYS A 63 20.98 0.75 1.00
C LYS A 63 20.96 1.85 2.07
N SER A 64 20.72 3.10 1.67
CA SER A 64 20.73 4.26 2.57
C SER A 64 19.60 4.23 3.61
N CYS A 65 18.47 3.59 3.29
CA CYS A 65 17.25 3.64 4.10
C CYS A 65 16.61 2.25 4.27
N ILE A 66 17.39 1.18 4.08
CA ILE A 66 16.88 -0.19 3.97
C ILE A 66 15.99 -0.64 5.15
N LYS A 67 16.31 -0.19 6.38
CA LYS A 67 15.50 -0.53 7.57
C LYS A 67 14.11 0.10 7.51
N ASP A 68 14.04 1.37 7.12
CA ASP A 68 12.78 2.11 7.04
C ASP A 68 11.97 1.66 5.84
N ASP A 69 12.61 1.37 4.70
CA ASP A 69 11.96 0.79 3.52
C ASP A 69 11.35 -0.59 3.83
N MET A 70 12.11 -1.48 4.48
CA MET A 70 11.60 -2.80 4.89
C MET A 70 10.47 -2.68 5.90
N GLY A 71 10.58 -1.75 6.87
CA GLY A 71 9.53 -1.48 7.84
C GLY A 71 8.24 -0.95 7.19
N ALA A 72 8.37 -0.05 6.22
CA ALA A 72 7.24 0.52 5.49
C ALA A 72 6.54 -0.54 4.62
N ILE A 73 7.30 -1.42 3.96
CA ILE A 73 6.74 -2.55 3.22
C ILE A 73 6.00 -3.51 4.15
N GLN A 74 6.59 -3.84 5.31
CA GLN A 74 5.93 -4.72 6.28
C GLN A 74 4.61 -4.10 6.78
N LEU A 75 4.62 -2.80 7.13
CA LEU A 75 3.41 -2.08 7.52
C LEU A 75 2.33 -2.17 6.44
N GLY A 76 2.71 -1.95 5.18
CA GLY A 76 1.81 -2.08 4.03
C GLY A 76 1.19 -3.47 3.89
N TYR A 77 2.01 -4.51 4.08
CA TYR A 77 1.61 -5.90 3.95
C TYR A 77 0.62 -6.32 5.03
N ASP A 78 0.83 -5.84 6.25
CA ASP A 78 0.01 -6.17 7.43
C ASP A 78 -1.27 -5.34 7.54
N LEU A 79 -1.44 -4.28 6.74
CA LEU A 79 -2.66 -3.50 6.70
C LEU A 79 -3.86 -4.41 6.38
N SER A 80 -4.83 -4.46 7.30
CA SER A 80 -6.16 -5.00 7.05
C SER A 80 -7.15 -3.83 7.03
N LEU A 81 -7.81 -3.63 5.89
CA LEU A 81 -8.81 -2.56 5.70
C LEU A 81 -10.25 -3.09 5.83
N TYR A 82 -10.37 -4.40 6.07
CA TYR A 82 -11.64 -5.08 6.30
C TYR A 82 -11.45 -5.86 7.59
N GLU A 83 -12.17 -5.44 8.63
CA GLU A 83 -12.50 -6.34 9.74
C GLU A 83 -13.62 -7.27 9.25
N ASP A 84 -13.54 -8.55 9.63
CA ASP A 84 -14.62 -9.53 9.43
C ASP A 84 -15.93 -9.11 10.14
#